data_AF-A0A0E9LTA8-F1
#
_entry.id   AF-A0A0E9LTA8-F1
#
_cell.length_a   1.000
_cell.length_b   1.000
_cell.length_c   1.000
_cell.angle_alpha   90.00
_cell.angle_beta   90.00
_cell.angle_gamma   90.00
#
_symmetry.space_group_name_H-M   'P 1'
#
loop_
_entity.id
_entity.type
_entity.pdbx_description
1 polymer ?
#
loop_
_entity_poly.entity_id
_entity_poly.type
_entity_poly.pdbx_seq_one_letter_code
_entity_poly.pdbx_strand_id
1 'polypeptide(L)'
;MKNKCISPQVTFFHGRQAPEEGFLEGYGAIIENFSLSVTLPAKLTLISQKKRKYETDGWMVFPPKYKTDNTLYRQLVFALKYEGINLLIFKKLFESIDHNELAEIVQMEPTSQYSRRIWFLYEWLMNHSLAIPDLKQGNFVPLVDEKLQFAVRGERSSSIELSIICQELLIFVLSFIKQKGSKNLFSPICMIKKVTI
;
A
#
# COMPACT_ATOMS: atom_id res chain seq x y z
N MET A 1 -18.29 10.97 3.20
CA MET A 1 -18.34 9.88 4.21
C MET A 1 -16.90 9.63 4.61
N LYS A 2 -16.43 10.32 5.64
CA LYS A 2 -15.00 10.66 5.78
C LYS A 2 -14.18 9.47 6.31
N ASN A 3 -13.24 8.94 5.52
CA ASN A 3 -12.17 8.02 5.96
C ASN A 3 -12.61 6.67 6.59
N LYS A 4 -13.83 6.19 6.31
CA LYS A 4 -14.31 4.91 6.87
C LYS A 4 -13.92 3.75 5.96
N CYS A 5 -13.18 2.77 6.50
CA CYS A 5 -12.84 1.52 5.80
C CYS A 5 -13.12 0.35 6.75
N ILE A 6 -14.27 -0.28 6.58
CA ILE A 6 -14.80 -1.30 7.49
C ILE A 6 -14.01 -2.59 7.32
N SER A 7 -13.63 -3.25 8.39
CA SER A 7 -13.08 -4.61 8.36
C SER A 7 -14.23 -5.63 8.33
N PRO A 8 -14.64 -6.18 7.17
CA PRO A 8 -15.73 -7.15 7.13
C PRO A 8 -15.30 -8.47 7.78
N GLN A 9 -16.25 -9.13 8.44
CA GLN A 9 -16.06 -10.49 8.93
C GLN A 9 -16.33 -11.47 7.78
N VAL A 10 -15.42 -12.41 7.53
CA VAL A 10 -15.50 -13.33 6.40
C VAL A 10 -15.11 -14.75 6.80
N THR A 11 -15.71 -15.71 6.09
CA THR A 11 -15.28 -17.12 6.02
C THR A 11 -14.81 -17.48 4.60
N PHE A 12 -15.14 -16.63 3.62
CA PHE A 12 -14.78 -16.78 2.21
C PHE A 12 -14.62 -15.39 1.58
N PHE A 13 -13.62 -15.22 0.72
CA PHE A 13 -13.31 -13.95 0.07
C PHE A 13 -12.80 -14.16 -1.36
N HIS A 14 -13.53 -13.65 -2.36
CA HIS A 14 -13.18 -13.69 -3.79
C HIS A 14 -12.57 -15.02 -4.28
N GLY A 15 -13.23 -16.14 -3.98
CA GLY A 15 -12.76 -17.46 -4.41
C GLY A 15 -11.80 -18.16 -3.44
N ARG A 16 -11.38 -17.51 -2.36
CA ARG A 16 -10.47 -18.05 -1.34
C ARG A 16 -11.21 -18.34 -0.04
N GLN A 17 -11.14 -19.58 0.41
CA GLN A 17 -11.66 -19.95 1.73
C GLN A 17 -10.71 -19.43 2.81
N ALA A 18 -11.26 -18.73 3.81
CA ALA A 18 -10.49 -18.29 4.97
C ALA A 18 -10.18 -19.49 5.88
N PRO A 19 -9.01 -19.53 6.53
CA PRO A 19 -8.63 -20.65 7.41
C PRO A 19 -9.55 -20.78 8.63
N GLU A 20 -10.15 -19.66 9.06
CA GLU A 20 -11.17 -19.60 10.08
C GLU A 20 -12.00 -18.32 9.90
N GLU A 21 -13.07 -18.18 10.68
CA GLU A 21 -13.85 -16.94 10.71
C GLU A 21 -13.05 -15.79 11.36
N GLY A 22 -12.98 -14.66 10.68
CA GLY A 22 -12.24 -13.49 11.17
C GLY A 22 -12.53 -12.23 10.36
N PHE A 23 -11.87 -11.14 10.73
CA PHE A 23 -12.03 -9.84 10.06
C PHE A 23 -10.93 -9.60 9.03
N LEU A 24 -11.28 -9.14 7.83
CA LEU A 24 -10.28 -8.68 6.87
C LEU A 24 -9.65 -7.37 7.34
N GLU A 25 -8.34 -7.26 7.17
CA GLU A 25 -7.58 -6.02 7.39
C GLU A 25 -6.58 -5.83 6.23
N GLY A 26 -5.97 -4.65 6.17
CA GLY A 26 -4.99 -4.31 5.15
C GLY A 26 -5.60 -4.25 3.76
N TYR A 27 -4.92 -4.81 2.76
CA TYR A 27 -5.39 -4.72 1.37
C TYR A 27 -6.72 -5.43 1.15
N GLY A 28 -7.00 -6.53 1.86
CA GLY A 28 -8.27 -7.25 1.73
C GLY A 28 -9.48 -6.36 2.07
N ALA A 29 -9.38 -5.63 3.19
CA ALA A 29 -10.43 -4.68 3.59
C ALA A 29 -10.55 -3.52 2.59
N ILE A 30 -9.43 -2.95 2.14
CA ILE A 30 -9.41 -1.82 1.21
C ILE A 30 -10.04 -2.22 -0.14
N ILE A 31 -9.68 -3.38 -0.68
CA ILE A 31 -10.23 -3.88 -1.95
C ILE A 31 -11.75 -4.01 -1.87
N GLU A 32 -12.26 -4.57 -0.77
CA GLU A 32 -13.69 -4.77 -0.59
C GLU A 32 -14.45 -3.44 -0.43
N ASN A 33 -13.98 -2.54 0.44
CA ASN A 33 -14.68 -1.28 0.73
C ASN A 33 -14.76 -0.36 -0.49
N PHE A 34 -13.70 -0.33 -1.29
CA PHE A 34 -13.62 0.53 -2.47
C PHE A 34 -13.96 -0.21 -3.77
N SER A 35 -14.37 -1.49 -3.69
CA SER A 35 -14.70 -2.34 -4.84
C SER A 35 -13.63 -2.29 -5.94
N LEU A 36 -12.36 -2.34 -5.53
CA LEU A 36 -11.23 -2.09 -6.44
C LEU A 36 -11.10 -3.22 -7.46
N SER A 37 -11.03 -2.85 -8.75
CA SER A 37 -10.77 -3.78 -9.85
C SER A 37 -9.27 -4.11 -9.94
N VAL A 38 -8.79 -4.96 -9.02
CA VAL A 38 -7.37 -5.35 -8.89
C VAL A 38 -7.19 -6.85 -8.76
N THR A 39 -6.00 -7.33 -9.13
CA THR A 39 -5.60 -8.70 -8.81
C THR A 39 -5.35 -8.81 -7.30
N LEU A 40 -5.95 -9.82 -6.67
CA LEU A 40 -5.78 -10.07 -5.24
C LEU A 40 -4.30 -10.31 -4.90
N PRO A 41 -3.81 -9.75 -3.78
CA PRO A 41 -2.50 -10.09 -3.23
C PRO A 41 -2.30 -11.59 -3.08
N ALA A 42 -1.04 -12.04 -3.12
CA ALA A 42 -0.72 -13.46 -2.91
C ALA A 42 -1.16 -13.96 -1.53
N LYS A 43 -1.00 -13.12 -0.50
CA LYS A 43 -1.48 -13.38 0.86
C LYS A 43 -2.41 -12.25 1.32
N LEU A 44 -3.53 -12.60 1.93
CA LEU A 44 -4.49 -11.66 2.55
C LEU A 44 -4.38 -11.73 4.06
N THR A 45 -4.64 -10.61 4.75
CA THR A 45 -4.62 -10.59 6.20
C THR A 45 -6.01 -10.83 6.79
N LEU A 46 -6.06 -11.74 7.77
CA LEU A 46 -7.24 -12.03 8.57
C LEU A 46 -6.93 -11.82 10.06
N ILE A 47 -7.79 -11.11 10.76
CA ILE A 47 -7.77 -11.03 12.22
C ILE A 47 -8.69 -12.10 12.77
N SER A 48 -8.08 -13.12 13.37
CA SER A 48 -8.79 -14.17 14.08
C SER A 48 -9.32 -13.66 15.41
N GLN A 49 -10.43 -14.24 15.87
CA GLN A 49 -10.89 -14.09 17.25
C GLN A 49 -9.99 -14.84 18.26
N LYS A 50 -9.17 -15.78 17.77
CA LYS A 50 -8.24 -16.58 18.59
C LYS A 50 -6.90 -15.86 18.74
N LYS A 51 -6.23 -16.07 19.89
CA LYS A 51 -4.93 -15.46 20.21
C LYS A 51 -3.74 -16.17 19.54
N ARG A 52 -3.80 -16.43 18.23
CA ARG A 52 -2.74 -17.11 17.47
C ARG A 52 -2.30 -16.27 16.28
N LYS A 53 -1.00 -16.29 15.98
CA LYS A 53 -0.42 -15.73 14.76
C LYS A 53 0.16 -16.89 13.94
N TYR A 54 -0.26 -17.03 12.70
CA TYR A 54 0.23 -18.08 11.80
C TYR A 54 -0.02 -17.67 10.34
N GLU A 55 0.58 -18.40 9.41
CA GLU A 55 0.38 -18.20 7.98
C GLU A 55 -0.06 -19.53 7.36
N THR A 56 -0.91 -19.45 6.35
CA THR A 56 -1.32 -20.58 5.51
C THR A 56 -1.15 -20.20 4.04
N ASP A 57 -1.47 -21.12 3.14
CA ASP A 57 -1.55 -20.76 1.73
C ASP A 57 -2.59 -19.65 1.54
N GLY A 58 -2.19 -18.55 0.90
CA GLY A 58 -3.05 -17.40 0.65
C GLY A 58 -3.40 -16.48 1.84
N TRP A 59 -3.00 -16.79 3.08
CA TRP A 59 -3.45 -16.03 4.27
C TRP A 59 -2.36 -15.79 5.32
N MET A 60 -2.41 -14.60 5.93
CA MET A 60 -1.70 -14.25 7.15
C MET A 60 -2.72 -14.01 8.25
N VAL A 61 -2.69 -14.83 9.31
CA VAL A 61 -3.64 -14.76 10.40
C VAL A 61 -2.99 -14.09 11.61
N PHE A 62 -3.62 -13.03 12.10
CA PHE A 62 -3.17 -12.27 13.27
C PHE A 62 -4.19 -12.35 14.42
N PRO A 63 -3.73 -12.25 15.67
CA PRO A 63 -4.63 -12.23 16.83
C PRO A 63 -5.40 -10.90 16.98
N PRO A 64 -6.47 -10.84 17.81
CA PRO A 64 -7.36 -9.68 17.92
C PRO A 64 -6.69 -8.33 18.20
N LYS A 65 -5.53 -8.34 18.87
CA LYS A 65 -4.75 -7.13 19.20
C LYS A 65 -4.26 -6.34 17.98
N TYR A 66 -4.32 -6.93 16.78
CA TYR A 66 -3.92 -6.30 15.52
C TYR A 66 -5.11 -5.70 14.76
N LYS A 67 -6.34 -5.83 15.28
CA LYS A 67 -7.53 -5.23 14.67
C LYS A 67 -7.40 -3.71 14.61
N THR A 68 -7.76 -3.11 13.47
CA THR A 68 -7.73 -1.66 13.31
C THR A 68 -9.08 -1.01 13.61
N ASP A 69 -9.07 0.31 13.79
CA ASP A 69 -10.27 1.11 14.14
C ASP A 69 -11.22 1.35 12.94
N ASN A 70 -11.15 0.53 11.89
CA ASN A 70 -11.97 0.65 10.67
C ASN A 70 -11.83 2.01 9.94
N THR A 71 -10.65 2.63 9.98
CA THR A 71 -10.35 3.85 9.21
C THR A 71 -9.44 3.52 8.03
N LEU A 72 -9.62 4.19 6.89
CA LEU A 72 -8.76 3.95 5.73
C LEU A 72 -7.29 4.22 6.06
N TYR A 73 -7.00 5.29 6.81
CA TYR A 73 -5.65 5.56 7.29
C TYR A 73 -5.03 4.36 8.03
N ARG A 74 -5.74 3.79 9.03
CA ARG A 74 -5.22 2.66 9.81
C ARG A 74 -5.07 1.40 8.97
N GLN A 75 -5.96 1.17 8.01
CA GLN A 75 -5.84 0.06 7.05
C GLN A 75 -4.60 0.21 6.15
N LEU A 76 -4.33 1.42 5.65
CA LEU A 76 -3.13 1.69 4.84
C LEU A 76 -1.85 1.53 5.64
N VAL A 77 -1.83 2.05 6.88
CA VAL A 77 -0.71 1.85 7.80
C VAL A 77 -0.49 0.36 8.06
N PHE A 78 -1.56 -0.39 8.29
CA PHE A 78 -1.50 -1.82 8.50
C PHE A 78 -0.91 -2.55 7.28
N ALA A 79 -1.43 -2.27 6.08
CA ALA A 79 -0.95 -2.86 4.84
C ALA A 79 0.54 -2.57 4.60
N LEU A 80 0.97 -1.31 4.75
CA LEU A 80 2.39 -0.93 4.62
C LEU A 80 3.30 -1.63 5.65
N LYS A 81 2.79 -1.89 6.86
CA LYS A 81 3.56 -2.46 7.96
C LYS A 81 3.67 -3.98 7.91
N TYR A 82 2.65 -4.68 7.41
CA TYR A 82 2.57 -6.14 7.47
C TYR A 82 2.49 -6.83 6.11
N GLU A 83 1.95 -6.16 5.08
CA GLU A 83 1.78 -6.72 3.74
C GLU A 83 2.79 -6.16 2.73
N GLY A 84 3.42 -5.03 3.04
CA GLY A 84 4.36 -4.33 2.16
C GLY A 84 3.64 -3.45 1.13
N ILE A 85 4.37 -2.87 0.17
CA ILE A 85 3.81 -1.95 -0.81
C ILE A 85 3.25 -2.71 -2.02
N ASN A 86 1.98 -2.47 -2.36
CA ASN A 86 1.36 -2.95 -3.60
C ASN A 86 0.93 -1.78 -4.48
N LEU A 87 1.74 -1.46 -5.49
CA LEU A 87 1.52 -0.30 -6.36
C LEU A 87 0.20 -0.35 -7.13
N LEU A 88 -0.24 -1.54 -7.55
CA LEU A 88 -1.50 -1.68 -8.28
C LEU A 88 -2.69 -1.26 -7.41
N ILE A 89 -2.68 -1.70 -6.15
CA ILE A 89 -3.74 -1.38 -5.19
C ILE A 89 -3.70 0.10 -4.83
N PHE A 90 -2.52 0.65 -4.53
CA PHE A 90 -2.38 2.10 -4.27
C PHE A 90 -2.86 2.94 -5.45
N LYS A 91 -2.46 2.60 -6.68
CA LYS A 91 -2.88 3.34 -7.88
C LYS A 91 -4.40 3.32 -8.03
N LYS A 92 -5.02 2.14 -7.94
CA LYS A 92 -6.47 2.00 -8.08
C LYS A 92 -7.25 2.65 -6.94
N LEU A 93 -6.72 2.59 -5.72
CA LEU A 93 -7.28 3.30 -4.59
C LEU A 93 -7.25 4.81 -4.81
N PHE A 94 -6.11 5.37 -5.22
CA PHE A 94 -5.97 6.81 -5.44
C PHE A 94 -6.81 7.32 -6.64
N GLU A 95 -7.09 6.47 -7.62
CA GLU A 95 -8.06 6.76 -8.68
C GLU A 95 -9.51 6.79 -8.17
N SER A 96 -9.81 6.09 -7.07
CA SER A 96 -11.16 5.95 -6.51
C SER A 96 -11.52 6.97 -5.41
N ILE A 97 -10.54 7.71 -4.90
CA ILE A 97 -10.69 8.63 -3.75
C ILE A 97 -10.40 10.06 -4.21
N ASP A 98 -11.13 11.03 -3.67
CA ASP A 98 -10.83 12.44 -3.92
C ASP A 98 -9.51 12.86 -3.26
N HIS A 99 -8.71 13.62 -4.00
CA HIS A 99 -7.43 14.13 -3.53
C HIS A 99 -7.51 14.95 -2.23
N ASN A 100 -8.61 15.70 -1.99
CA ASN A 100 -8.78 16.44 -0.73
C ASN A 100 -9.02 15.49 0.44
N GLU A 101 -9.79 14.41 0.23
CA GLU A 101 -9.99 13.38 1.25
C GLU A 101 -8.68 12.68 1.59
N LEU A 102 -7.84 12.39 0.60
CA LEU A 102 -6.51 11.84 0.86
C LEU A 102 -5.61 12.83 1.61
N ALA A 103 -5.67 14.12 1.29
CA ALA A 103 -4.95 15.14 2.01
C ALA A 103 -5.38 15.22 3.49
N GLU A 104 -6.69 15.12 3.77
CA GLU A 104 -7.21 15.02 5.14
C GLU A 104 -6.66 13.78 5.87
N ILE A 105 -6.63 12.62 5.19
CA ILE A 105 -6.10 11.35 5.72
C ILE A 105 -4.63 11.47 6.12
N VAL A 106 -3.78 11.99 5.23
CA VAL A 106 -2.35 12.15 5.48
C VAL A 106 -2.11 13.16 6.61
N GLN A 107 -2.92 14.22 6.69
CA GLN A 107 -2.82 15.25 7.72
C GLN A 107 -3.30 14.80 9.10
N MET A 108 -3.91 13.63 9.25
CA MET A 108 -4.26 13.09 10.59
C MET A 108 -3.01 12.84 11.44
N GLU A 109 -1.94 12.33 10.84
CA GLU A 109 -0.67 12.04 11.52
C GLU A 109 0.50 12.45 10.61
N PRO A 110 0.72 13.76 10.36
CA PRO A 110 1.61 14.23 9.29
C PRO A 110 3.09 13.90 9.53
N THR A 111 3.49 13.75 10.78
CA THR A 111 4.87 13.40 11.17
C THR A 111 5.14 11.89 11.07
N SER A 112 4.10 11.07 10.92
CA SER A 112 4.25 9.62 10.88
C SER A 112 5.02 9.20 9.63
N GLN A 113 5.87 8.18 9.79
CA GLN A 113 6.58 7.59 8.65
C GLN A 113 5.62 7.04 7.58
N TYR A 114 4.43 6.62 7.98
CA TYR A 114 3.46 6.01 7.07
C TYR A 114 2.69 7.05 6.27
N SER A 115 2.28 8.16 6.91
CA SER A 115 1.64 9.29 6.23
C SER A 115 2.54 9.86 5.14
N ARG A 116 3.84 10.02 5.46
CA ARG A 116 4.83 10.43 4.46
C ARG A 116 4.92 9.43 3.31
N ARG A 117 4.99 8.13 3.59
CA ARG A 117 5.04 7.09 2.54
C ARG A 117 3.79 7.14 1.65
N ILE A 118 2.61 7.29 2.24
CA ILE A 118 1.33 7.40 1.52
C ILE A 118 1.33 8.67 0.65
N TRP A 119 1.72 9.81 1.22
CA TRP A 119 1.82 11.09 0.49
C TRP A 119 2.74 10.97 -0.72
N PHE A 120 3.97 10.47 -0.51
CA PHE A 120 4.92 10.24 -1.60
C PHE A 120 4.36 9.31 -2.67
N LEU A 121 3.77 8.17 -2.27
CA LEU A 121 3.20 7.21 -3.21
C LEU A 121 2.09 7.84 -4.06
N TYR A 122 1.26 8.70 -3.46
CA TYR A 122 0.23 9.40 -4.20
C TYR A 122 0.81 10.35 -5.24
N GLU A 123 1.71 11.26 -4.83
CA GLU A 123 2.28 12.24 -5.76
C GLU A 123 3.03 11.56 -6.90
N TRP A 124 3.76 10.48 -6.59
CA TRP A 124 4.49 9.69 -7.56
C TRP A 124 3.58 8.93 -8.54
N LEU A 125 2.53 8.26 -8.03
CA LEU A 125 1.63 7.46 -8.87
C LEU A 125 0.63 8.31 -9.67
N MET A 126 0.22 9.45 -9.13
CA MET A 126 -0.79 10.33 -9.74
C MET A 126 -0.17 11.49 -10.50
N ASN A 127 1.14 11.74 -10.33
CA ASN A 127 1.84 12.89 -10.89
C ASN A 127 1.11 14.21 -10.55
N HIS A 128 0.58 14.29 -9.33
CA HIS A 128 -0.23 15.39 -8.83
C HIS A 128 0.17 15.68 -7.38
N SER A 129 0.55 16.92 -7.08
CA SER A 129 0.95 17.29 -5.72
C SER A 129 -0.28 17.53 -4.83
N LEU A 130 -0.22 17.07 -3.57
CA LEU A 130 -1.25 17.40 -2.60
C LEU A 130 -0.98 18.79 -2.03
N ALA A 131 -2.01 19.60 -1.83
CA ALA A 131 -1.92 20.91 -1.21
C ALA A 131 -1.69 20.80 0.32
N ILE A 132 -0.60 20.13 0.72
CA ILE A 132 -0.18 19.92 2.10
C ILE A 132 1.08 20.76 2.31
N PRO A 133 1.17 21.56 3.39
CA PRO A 133 2.38 22.33 3.66
C PRO A 133 3.58 21.41 3.91
N ASP A 134 4.74 21.79 3.37
CA ASP A 134 5.97 21.03 3.55
C ASP A 134 6.33 20.86 5.02
N LEU A 135 6.77 19.65 5.36
CA LEU A 135 7.24 19.34 6.70
C LEU A 135 8.58 20.04 6.95
N LYS A 136 8.57 21.03 7.85
CA LYS A 136 9.75 21.82 8.20
C LYS A 136 10.85 21.02 8.92
N GLN A 137 10.52 19.83 9.45
CA GLN A 137 11.42 18.97 10.21
C GLN A 137 11.05 17.49 10.02
N GLY A 138 12.05 16.62 9.90
CA GLY A 138 11.83 15.18 9.82
C GLY A 138 13.09 14.41 9.44
N ASN A 139 13.25 13.22 10.00
CA ASN A 139 14.27 12.27 9.55
C ASN A 139 13.81 11.59 8.27
N PHE A 140 14.75 11.43 7.36
CA PHE A 140 14.69 10.58 6.19
C PHE A 140 14.23 9.13 6.54
N VAL A 141 13.05 8.74 6.04
CA VAL A 141 12.46 7.40 6.15
C VAL A 141 12.55 6.63 4.83
N PRO A 142 13.08 5.40 4.80
CA PRO A 142 13.01 4.54 3.62
C PRO A 142 11.56 4.25 3.20
N LEU A 143 11.26 4.36 1.90
CA LEU A 143 9.95 4.01 1.35
C LEU A 143 9.63 2.52 1.52
N VAL A 144 10.53 1.65 1.05
CA VAL A 144 10.36 0.19 1.07
C VAL A 144 10.95 -0.41 2.34
N ASP A 145 10.19 -1.30 2.98
CA ASP A 145 10.68 -2.15 4.06
C ASP A 145 11.41 -3.37 3.49
N GLU A 146 12.73 -3.42 3.67
CA GLU A 146 13.60 -4.50 3.19
C GLU A 146 13.29 -5.87 3.82
N LYS A 147 12.58 -5.91 4.95
CA LYS A 147 12.15 -7.17 5.57
C LYS A 147 10.96 -7.79 4.84
N LEU A 148 10.15 -6.98 4.18
CA LEU A 148 8.94 -7.40 3.48
C LEU A 148 9.18 -7.56 1.97
N GLN A 149 10.06 -6.73 1.39
CA GLN A 149 10.27 -6.66 -0.05
C GLN A 149 11.74 -6.38 -0.37
N PHE A 150 12.21 -6.89 -1.50
CA PHE A 150 13.55 -6.57 -1.98
C PHE A 150 13.64 -5.09 -2.39
N ALA A 151 14.72 -4.42 -1.98
CA ALA A 151 15.02 -3.05 -2.38
C ALA A 151 16.46 -2.94 -2.90
N VAL A 152 16.69 -1.93 -3.76
CA VAL A 152 18.03 -1.53 -4.21
C VAL A 152 18.50 -0.26 -3.50
N ARG A 153 19.80 0.06 -3.57
CA ARG A 153 20.39 1.27 -2.96
C ARG A 153 19.67 2.53 -3.49
N GLY A 154 19.18 3.37 -2.57
CA GLY A 154 18.40 4.56 -2.88
C GLY A 154 19.17 5.87 -2.89
N GLU A 155 18.53 6.91 -3.42
CA GLU A 155 18.99 8.30 -3.40
C GLU A 155 18.09 9.15 -2.50
N ARG A 156 18.65 10.19 -1.88
CA ARG A 156 17.88 11.09 -1.01
C ARG A 156 17.05 12.04 -1.86
N SER A 157 15.81 12.29 -1.45
CA SER A 157 14.97 13.31 -2.05
C SER A 157 14.39 14.18 -0.95
N SER A 158 14.85 15.42 -0.85
CA SER A 158 14.04 16.48 -0.25
C SER A 158 12.91 16.77 -1.24
N SER A 159 11.64 16.59 -0.86
CA SER A 159 10.53 16.60 -1.83
C SER A 159 10.45 17.86 -2.73
N ILE A 160 9.81 17.67 -3.89
CA ILE A 160 9.36 18.65 -4.91
C ILE A 160 10.45 19.27 -5.81
N GLU A 161 11.07 18.42 -6.64
CA GLU A 161 11.44 18.79 -8.02
C GLU A 161 11.51 17.51 -8.88
N LEU A 162 10.35 16.87 -9.07
CA LEU A 162 10.21 15.67 -9.90
C LEU A 162 10.09 16.00 -11.39
N SER A 163 10.90 16.92 -11.91
CA SER A 163 11.01 17.13 -13.35
C SER A 163 12.11 16.28 -14.00
N ILE A 164 13.17 15.89 -13.27
CA ILE A 164 14.39 15.38 -13.94
C ILE A 164 14.55 13.85 -13.89
N ILE A 165 13.96 13.13 -12.92
CA ILE A 165 14.17 11.67 -12.81
C ILE A 165 12.95 10.83 -13.24
N CYS A 166 11.91 11.45 -13.79
CA CYS A 166 10.65 10.77 -14.16
C CYS A 166 10.60 10.22 -15.59
N GLN A 167 11.40 10.74 -16.53
CA GLN A 167 11.28 10.34 -17.93
C GLN A 167 11.91 8.98 -18.26
N GLU A 168 13.02 8.60 -17.62
CA GLU A 168 13.67 7.32 -17.96
C GLU A 168 13.00 6.09 -17.33
N LEU A 169 12.37 6.23 -16.15
CA LEU A 169 11.73 5.11 -15.46
C LEU A 169 10.36 4.74 -16.03
N LEU A 170 9.62 5.71 -16.59
CA LEU A 170 8.34 5.42 -17.26
C LEU A 170 8.56 4.61 -18.54
N ILE A 171 9.66 4.87 -19.26
CA ILE A 171 10.06 4.10 -20.44
C ILE A 171 10.36 2.64 -20.05
N PHE A 172 11.02 2.41 -18.91
CA PHE A 172 11.36 1.05 -18.47
C PHE A 172 10.14 0.23 -18.03
N VAL A 173 9.21 0.82 -17.26
CA VAL A 173 7.99 0.14 -16.80
C VAL A 173 7.02 -0.13 -17.96
N LEU A 174 6.84 0.83 -18.88
CA LEU A 174 5.99 0.64 -20.06
C LEU A 174 6.60 -0.34 -21.08
N SER A 175 7.92 -0.37 -21.23
CA SER A 175 8.62 -1.36 -22.07
C SER A 175 8.45 -2.78 -21.51
N PHE A 176 8.43 -2.94 -20.18
CA PHE A 176 8.21 -4.24 -19.53
C PHE A 176 6.77 -4.77 -19.72
N ILE A 177 5.77 -3.89 -19.76
CA ILE A 177 4.37 -4.28 -20.02
C ILE A 177 4.18 -4.73 -21.49
N LYS A 178 4.96 -4.20 -22.43
CA LYS A 178 4.86 -4.53 -23.86
C LYS A 178 5.57 -5.85 -24.26
N GLN A 179 6.40 -6.44 -23.38
CA GLN A 179 7.12 -7.70 -23.65
C GLN A 179 6.42 -8.99 -23.16
N LYS A 180 5.12 -8.96 -22.81
CA LYS A 180 4.39 -10.19 -22.48
C LYS A 180 4.02 -11.00 -23.73
N GLY A 181 5.01 -11.73 -24.22
CA GLY A 181 4.90 -12.75 -25.26
C GLY A 181 5.94 -13.85 -25.11
N SER A 182 6.29 -14.26 -23.88
CA SER A 182 7.06 -15.50 -23.69
C SER A 182 6.86 -16.07 -22.30
N LYS A 183 6.58 -17.39 -22.26
CA LYS A 183 6.36 -18.20 -21.08
C LYS A 183 7.67 -18.33 -20.33
N ASN A 184 7.89 -17.56 -19.28
CA ASN A 184 8.78 -17.94 -18.18
C ASN A 184 8.47 -17.12 -16.92
N LEU A 185 8.39 -17.86 -15.82
CA LEU A 185 8.08 -17.44 -14.47
C LEU A 185 9.20 -16.55 -13.90
N PHE A 186 9.05 -15.22 -13.98
CA PHE A 186 9.84 -14.29 -13.19
C PHE A 186 8.98 -13.14 -12.71
N SER A 187 8.82 -13.04 -11.39
CA SER A 187 8.46 -11.79 -10.72
C SER A 187 9.69 -10.88 -10.78
N PRO A 188 9.57 -9.68 -11.35
CA PRO A 188 10.22 -8.55 -10.69
C PRO A 188 9.37 -7.29 -10.86
N ILE A 189 8.59 -6.93 -9.83
CA ILE A 189 8.35 -5.50 -9.62
C ILE A 189 9.62 -4.99 -8.94
N CYS A 190 10.61 -4.62 -9.76
CA CYS A 190 11.80 -3.94 -9.31
C CYS A 190 11.39 -2.51 -8.91
N MET A 191 11.07 -2.29 -7.64
CA MET A 191 10.91 -0.95 -7.08
C MET A 191 12.30 -0.31 -6.96
N ILE A 192 12.78 0.29 -8.05
CA ILE A 192 13.91 1.21 -8.00
C ILE A 192 13.35 2.59 -7.73
N LYS A 193 13.37 2.94 -6.44
CA LYS A 193 13.72 4.25 -5.87
C LYS A 193 13.25 4.24 -4.42
N LYS A 194 14.16 3.94 -3.50
CA LYS A 194 14.01 4.34 -2.10
C LYS A 194 14.12 5.86 -2.07
N VAL A 195 12.99 6.54 -2.28
CA VAL A 195 12.89 7.94 -1.91
C VAL A 195 12.82 7.98 -0.39
N THR A 196 13.76 8.71 0.18
CA THR A 196 13.81 8.93 1.61
C THR A 196 13.07 10.24 1.88
N ILE A 197 12.02 10.18 2.70
CA ILE A 197 11.05 11.27 3.01
C ILE A 197 11.04 11.64 4.49
#